data_AF-A0A9P6M8N1-F1
#
_entry.id   AF-A0A9P6M8N1-F1
#
_cell.length_a   1.000
_cell.length_b   1.000
_cell.length_c   1.000
_cell.angle_alpha   90.00
_cell.angle_beta   90.00
_cell.angle_gamma   90.00
#
_symmetry.space_group_name_H-M   'P 1'
#
loop_
_entity.id
_entity.type
_entity.pdbx_description
1 polymer ?
#
loop_
_entity_poly.entity_id
_entity_poly.type
_entity_poly.pdbx_seq_one_letter_code
_entity_poly.pdbx_strand_id
1 'polypeptide(L)'
;MDSKPVNAPSLLVHFPNLKSWYFWNSSETLEVKIEELRDEVTRCCPLLKTILTTSVANITASVLVKAFNSLTSIHVLNEHLSAEVILAIINHQKTLIHVFTFDSFSNFYDSDNIPRVKSNHLQVPGWIIQSLPRRCTRLKTLYFPLYEMNIDDIEEATWECYSLERLHIRVHGLNTKKKIDRAIHLWTEGRIAIRKKQTNDEEMPTLSDSQLYAVIPQCNNSIEARVARHLLKFSKLQKVWLGWKIRKVRN
;
A
#
# COMPACT_ATOMS: atom_id res chain seq x y z
N MET A 1 -31.42 -40.79 11.46
CA MET A 1 -31.69 -40.57 10.03
C MET A 1 -30.76 -39.47 9.58
N ASP A 2 -29.67 -39.81 8.90
CA ASP A 2 -28.70 -38.84 8.40
C ASP A 2 -29.21 -38.22 7.09
N SER A 3 -29.86 -37.06 7.20
CA SER A 3 -30.19 -36.27 6.01
C SER A 3 -28.90 -35.77 5.39
N LYS A 4 -28.52 -36.33 4.23
CA LYS A 4 -27.41 -35.78 3.44
C LYS A 4 -27.72 -34.29 3.18
N PRO A 5 -26.79 -33.37 3.47
CA PRO A 5 -27.00 -31.97 3.20
C PRO A 5 -27.25 -31.79 1.70
N VAL A 6 -28.38 -31.18 1.36
CA VAL A 6 -28.66 -30.77 -0.02
C VAL A 6 -27.66 -29.67 -0.35
N ASN A 7 -26.70 -29.96 -1.25
CA ASN A 7 -25.72 -28.98 -1.70
C ASN A 7 -26.46 -27.88 -2.48
N ALA A 8 -26.83 -26.81 -1.79
CA ALA A 8 -27.31 -25.60 -2.43
C ALA A 8 -26.20 -25.06 -3.35
N PRO A 9 -26.53 -24.60 -4.57
CA PRO A 9 -25.55 -24.02 -5.47
C PRO A 9 -24.92 -22.77 -4.85
N SER A 10 -23.63 -22.56 -5.12
CA SER A 10 -22.91 -21.37 -4.67
C SER A 10 -23.54 -20.09 -5.19
N LEU A 11 -23.66 -19.10 -4.31
CA LEU A 11 -24.19 -17.78 -4.64
C LEU A 11 -23.35 -17.09 -5.74
N LEU A 12 -22.05 -17.42 -5.85
CA LEU A 12 -21.14 -16.85 -6.85
C LEU A 12 -21.57 -17.16 -8.30
N VAL A 13 -22.32 -18.24 -8.52
CA VAL A 13 -22.84 -18.62 -9.86
C VAL A 13 -23.73 -17.51 -10.45
N HIS A 14 -24.37 -16.71 -9.60
CA HIS A 14 -25.26 -15.63 -10.02
C HIS A 14 -24.52 -14.32 -10.36
N PHE A 15 -23.19 -14.25 -10.16
CA PHE A 15 -22.40 -13.03 -10.35
C PHE A 15 -21.17 -13.24 -11.26
N PRO A 16 -21.33 -13.72 -12.50
CA PRO A 16 -20.20 -14.04 -13.36
C PRO A 16 -19.30 -12.86 -13.72
N ASN A 17 -19.84 -11.64 -13.63
CA ASN A 17 -19.13 -10.40 -13.89
C ASN A 17 -18.61 -9.70 -12.61
N LEU A 18 -18.56 -10.42 -11.48
CA LEU A 18 -18.06 -9.87 -10.22
C LEU A 18 -16.58 -9.47 -10.36
N LYS A 19 -16.28 -8.18 -10.18
CA LYS A 19 -14.91 -7.62 -10.26
C LYS A 19 -14.29 -7.34 -8.90
N SER A 20 -15.16 -7.11 -7.92
CA SER A 20 -14.79 -6.72 -6.56
C SER A 20 -15.63 -7.51 -5.59
N TRP A 21 -15.02 -8.03 -4.53
CA TRP A 21 -15.72 -8.75 -3.49
C TRP A 21 -15.37 -8.17 -2.13
N TYR A 22 -16.43 -7.79 -1.40
CA TYR A 22 -16.34 -7.46 0.01
C TYR A 22 -16.71 -8.68 0.82
N PHE A 23 -15.80 -9.15 1.67
CA PHE A 23 -16.10 -10.23 2.59
C PHE A 23 -15.75 -9.84 4.02
N TRP A 24 -16.63 -10.24 4.94
CA TRP A 24 -16.50 -9.98 6.36
C TRP A 24 -16.76 -11.26 7.12
N ASN A 25 -15.89 -11.56 8.06
CA ASN A 25 -16.05 -12.66 8.98
C ASN A 25 -15.55 -12.26 10.37
N SER A 26 -16.48 -12.24 11.33
CA SER A 26 -16.19 -11.98 12.73
C SER A 26 -15.85 -13.25 13.53
N SER A 27 -16.03 -14.44 12.95
CA SER A 27 -15.73 -15.71 13.59
C SER A 27 -14.28 -16.11 13.34
N GLU A 28 -13.54 -16.32 14.43
CA GLU A 28 -12.17 -16.86 14.40
C GLU A 28 -12.13 -18.34 13.98
N THR A 29 -13.25 -19.05 14.11
CA THR A 29 -13.35 -20.50 13.99
C THR A 29 -14.01 -20.96 12.69
N LEU A 30 -14.36 -20.05 11.76
CA LEU A 30 -14.99 -20.46 10.52
C LEU A 30 -14.00 -21.26 9.67
N GLU A 31 -14.23 -22.56 9.59
CA GLU A 31 -13.51 -23.44 8.67
C GLU A 31 -13.99 -23.15 7.25
N VAL A 32 -13.32 -22.20 6.61
CA VAL A 32 -13.51 -21.97 5.18
C VAL A 32 -12.80 -23.10 4.45
N LYS A 33 -13.54 -23.88 3.68
CA LYS A 33 -12.96 -24.85 2.75
C LYS A 33 -12.34 -24.11 1.57
N ILE A 34 -11.15 -23.57 1.79
CA ILE A 34 -10.52 -22.59 0.90
C ILE A 34 -10.27 -23.15 -0.51
N GLU A 35 -9.99 -24.45 -0.65
CA GLU A 35 -9.84 -25.07 -1.96
C GLU A 35 -11.16 -25.09 -2.74
N GLU A 36 -12.29 -25.41 -2.08
CA GLU A 36 -13.62 -25.31 -2.70
C GLU A 36 -13.94 -23.85 -3.09
N LEU A 37 -13.62 -22.89 -2.22
CA LEU A 37 -13.79 -21.46 -2.53
C LEU A 37 -12.96 -21.02 -3.73
N ARG A 38 -11.70 -21.49 -3.84
CA ARG A 38 -10.82 -21.18 -4.97
C ARG A 38 -11.42 -21.66 -6.28
N ASP A 39 -11.86 -22.90 -6.32
CA ASP A 39 -12.44 -23.52 -7.52
C ASP A 39 -13.72 -22.80 -7.92
N GLU A 40 -14.56 -22.44 -6.95
CA GLU A 40 -15.76 -21.65 -7.19
C GLU A 40 -15.46 -20.23 -7.69
N VAL A 41 -14.54 -19.50 -7.07
CA VAL A 41 -14.17 -18.15 -7.51
C VAL A 41 -13.58 -18.20 -8.93
N THR A 42 -12.70 -19.17 -9.20
CA THR A 42 -12.06 -19.31 -10.52
C THR A 42 -13.09 -19.65 -11.59
N ARG A 43 -14.04 -20.54 -11.29
CA ARG A 43 -15.08 -21.00 -12.22
C ARG A 43 -16.19 -19.97 -12.43
N CYS A 44 -16.69 -19.39 -11.34
CA CYS A 44 -17.86 -18.54 -11.36
C CYS A 44 -17.50 -17.06 -11.53
N CYS A 45 -16.38 -16.58 -10.98
CA CYS A 45 -16.05 -15.15 -10.92
C CYS A 45 -14.64 -14.86 -11.48
N PRO A 46 -14.33 -15.23 -12.74
CA PRO A 46 -12.97 -15.11 -13.29
C PRO A 46 -12.48 -13.65 -13.44
N LEU A 47 -13.39 -12.67 -13.36
CA LEU A 47 -13.07 -11.24 -13.43
C LEU A 47 -12.76 -10.62 -12.06
N LEU A 48 -12.85 -11.39 -10.97
CA LEU A 48 -12.64 -10.91 -9.62
C LEU A 48 -11.17 -10.57 -9.38
N LYS A 49 -10.87 -9.29 -9.18
CA LYS A 49 -9.50 -8.77 -9.06
C LYS A 49 -9.29 -7.83 -7.88
N THR A 50 -10.37 -7.47 -7.19
CA THR A 50 -10.35 -6.55 -6.06
C THR A 50 -11.00 -7.21 -4.84
N ILE A 51 -10.30 -7.14 -3.71
CA ILE A 51 -10.79 -7.66 -2.44
C ILE A 51 -10.81 -6.55 -1.40
N LEU A 52 -11.92 -6.47 -0.68
CA LEU A 52 -12.06 -5.69 0.54
C LEU A 52 -12.41 -6.66 1.66
N THR A 53 -11.63 -6.64 2.75
CA THR A 53 -11.84 -7.54 3.88
C THR A 53 -11.72 -6.82 5.21
N THR A 54 -12.71 -7.09 6.06
CA THR A 54 -12.74 -6.78 7.50
C THR A 54 -12.68 -8.07 8.33
N SER A 55 -12.21 -9.16 7.73
CA SER A 55 -12.09 -10.46 8.39
C SER A 55 -10.77 -10.58 9.15
N VAL A 56 -10.77 -11.42 10.18
CA VAL A 56 -9.58 -11.75 10.98
C VAL A 56 -8.38 -12.17 10.13
N ALA A 57 -7.18 -11.93 10.65
CA ALA A 57 -5.92 -12.00 9.89
C ALA A 57 -5.63 -13.39 9.29
N ASN A 58 -5.87 -14.47 10.04
CA ASN A 58 -5.64 -15.85 9.61
C ASN A 58 -6.51 -16.24 8.40
N ILE A 59 -7.80 -15.88 8.44
CA ILE A 59 -8.74 -16.14 7.34
C ILE A 59 -8.37 -15.28 6.14
N THR A 60 -8.08 -13.99 6.37
CA THR A 60 -7.64 -13.07 5.31
C THR A 60 -6.39 -13.59 4.61
N ALA A 61 -5.34 -13.97 5.35
CA ALA A 61 -4.11 -14.52 4.77
C ALA A 61 -4.40 -15.79 3.96
N SER A 62 -5.15 -16.74 4.53
CA SER A 62 -5.48 -18.01 3.89
C SER A 62 -6.24 -17.83 2.57
N VAL A 63 -7.25 -16.96 2.58
CA VAL A 63 -8.06 -16.62 1.41
C VAL A 63 -7.21 -15.92 0.34
N LEU A 64 -6.35 -14.97 0.73
CA LEU A 64 -5.46 -14.28 -0.22
C LEU A 64 -4.45 -15.24 -0.88
N VAL A 65 -3.87 -16.18 -0.14
CA VAL A 65 -2.87 -17.12 -0.70
C VAL A 65 -3.50 -18.09 -1.68
N LYS A 66 -4.68 -18.61 -1.34
CA LYS A 66 -5.20 -19.82 -2.01
C LYS A 66 -6.39 -19.55 -2.93
N ALA A 67 -7.27 -18.60 -2.60
CA ALA A 67 -8.52 -18.42 -3.35
C ALA A 67 -8.36 -17.62 -4.65
N PHE A 68 -7.27 -16.84 -4.80
CA PHE A 68 -7.09 -15.93 -5.92
C PHE A 68 -5.76 -16.15 -6.65
N ASN A 69 -5.77 -16.05 -7.98
CA ASN A 69 -4.57 -16.22 -8.78
C ASN A 69 -3.94 -14.90 -9.26
N SER A 70 -4.69 -13.80 -9.27
CA SER A 70 -4.26 -12.54 -9.92
C SER A 70 -4.93 -11.30 -9.34
N LEU A 71 -4.77 -11.06 -8.04
CA LEU A 71 -5.31 -9.86 -7.42
C LEU A 71 -4.57 -8.61 -7.89
N THR A 72 -5.35 -7.56 -8.14
CA THR A 72 -4.83 -6.24 -8.53
C THR A 72 -5.02 -5.19 -7.45
N SER A 73 -6.04 -5.33 -6.61
CA SER A 73 -6.32 -4.39 -5.53
C SER A 73 -6.73 -5.15 -4.26
N ILE A 74 -6.12 -4.78 -3.13
CA ILE A 74 -6.43 -5.36 -1.82
C ILE A 74 -6.65 -4.23 -0.83
N HIS A 75 -7.74 -4.34 -0.08
CA HIS A 75 -8.12 -3.42 0.99
C HIS A 75 -8.31 -4.23 2.27
N VAL A 76 -7.51 -3.96 3.29
CA VAL A 76 -7.53 -4.70 4.56
C VAL A 76 -7.82 -3.75 5.71
N LEU A 77 -8.68 -4.16 6.64
CA LEU A 77 -8.85 -3.41 7.89
C LEU A 77 -7.51 -3.40 8.65
N ASN A 78 -7.09 -2.22 9.09
CA ASN A 78 -5.79 -1.99 9.70
C ASN A 78 -5.55 -2.89 10.93
N GLU A 79 -6.60 -3.13 11.70
CA GLU A 79 -6.59 -4.00 12.90
C GLU A 79 -6.35 -5.48 12.58
N HIS A 80 -6.52 -5.89 11.31
CA HIS A 80 -6.34 -7.27 10.85
C HIS A 80 -5.09 -7.45 9.98
N LEU A 81 -4.29 -6.40 9.82
CA LEU A 81 -3.04 -6.53 9.12
C LEU A 81 -2.01 -7.22 10.03
N SER A 82 -1.62 -8.44 9.66
CA SER A 82 -0.54 -9.21 10.30
C SER A 82 0.64 -9.41 9.34
N ALA A 83 1.72 -10.01 9.83
CA ALA A 83 2.86 -10.37 8.98
C ALA A 83 2.45 -11.40 7.90
N GLU A 84 1.62 -12.37 8.27
CA GLU A 84 1.08 -13.40 7.38
C GLU A 84 0.19 -12.77 6.30
N VAL A 85 -0.62 -11.76 6.65
CA VAL A 85 -1.43 -11.03 5.66
C VAL A 85 -0.53 -10.28 4.68
N ILE A 86 0.54 -9.63 5.13
CA ILE A 86 1.49 -8.95 4.24
C ILE A 86 2.18 -9.95 3.31
N LEU A 87 2.65 -11.09 3.83
CA LEU A 87 3.24 -12.14 3.01
C LEU A 87 2.24 -12.70 1.99
N ALA A 88 0.98 -12.88 2.39
CA ALA A 88 -0.09 -13.31 1.49
C ALA A 88 -0.35 -12.28 0.39
N ILE A 89 -0.29 -10.97 0.69
CA ILE A 89 -0.37 -9.91 -0.31
C ILE A 89 0.81 -9.99 -1.29
N ILE A 90 2.03 -10.23 -0.79
CA ILE A 90 3.26 -10.33 -1.62
C ILE A 90 3.22 -11.50 -2.60
N ASN A 91 2.48 -12.58 -2.30
CA ASN A 91 2.26 -13.66 -3.28
C ASN A 91 1.62 -13.16 -4.59
N HIS A 92 0.95 -12.01 -4.56
CA HIS A 92 0.37 -11.34 -5.75
C HIS A 92 1.31 -10.31 -6.40
N GLN A 93 2.61 -10.28 -6.06
CA GLN A 93 3.57 -9.26 -6.50
C GLN A 93 3.59 -8.97 -8.01
N LYS A 94 3.27 -9.95 -8.86
CA LYS A 94 3.25 -9.82 -10.33
C LYS A 94 2.01 -9.10 -10.87
N THR A 95 0.92 -9.05 -10.10
CA THR A 95 -0.37 -8.50 -10.54
C THR A 95 -0.85 -7.34 -9.69
N LEU A 96 -0.32 -7.19 -8.48
CA LEU A 96 -0.77 -6.21 -7.51
C LEU A 96 -0.45 -4.78 -7.95
N ILE A 97 -1.48 -3.93 -7.95
CA ILE A 97 -1.44 -2.53 -8.39
C ILE A 97 -1.75 -1.59 -7.21
N HIS A 98 -2.67 -1.99 -6.33
CA HIS A 98 -3.10 -1.17 -5.22
C HIS A 98 -3.17 -1.96 -3.91
N VAL A 99 -2.62 -1.38 -2.85
CA VAL A 99 -2.76 -1.90 -1.49
C VAL A 99 -3.24 -0.77 -0.59
N PHE A 100 -4.34 -1.02 0.09
CA PHE A 100 -4.95 -0.09 1.04
C PHE A 100 -5.13 -0.75 2.39
N THR A 101 -4.80 -0.01 3.44
CA THR A 101 -5.38 -0.23 4.75
C THR A 101 -6.42 0.84 5.03
N PHE A 102 -7.49 0.46 5.70
CA PHE A 102 -8.50 1.38 6.20
C PHE A 102 -8.74 1.10 7.67
N ASP A 103 -9.30 2.06 8.37
CA ASP A 103 -9.63 1.94 9.79
C ASP A 103 -11.12 2.25 9.95
N SER A 104 -11.77 1.56 10.88
CA SER A 104 -13.23 1.58 11.07
C SER A 104 -13.74 2.96 11.50
N PHE A 105 -12.88 3.82 12.06
CA PHE A 105 -13.31 4.99 12.83
C PHE A 105 -12.67 6.32 12.44
N SER A 106 -11.86 6.41 11.39
CA SER A 106 -10.95 7.56 11.22
C SER A 106 -11.12 8.34 9.92
N ASN A 107 -11.63 9.57 10.08
CA ASN A 107 -11.45 10.65 9.12
C ASN A 107 -10.09 11.32 9.34
N PHE A 108 -8.99 10.64 8.97
CA PHE A 108 -7.62 11.18 9.12
C PHE A 108 -7.38 12.51 8.37
N TYR A 109 -8.25 12.83 7.40
CA TYR A 109 -8.08 13.97 6.52
C TYR A 109 -8.58 15.28 7.09
N ASP A 110 -9.54 15.21 8.01
CA ASP A 110 -10.21 16.38 8.55
C ASP A 110 -9.62 16.82 9.90
N SER A 111 -8.78 15.97 10.51
CA SER A 111 -8.12 16.35 11.74
C SER A 111 -6.90 17.22 11.46
N ASP A 112 -6.85 18.37 12.13
CA ASP A 112 -5.62 19.15 12.26
C ASP A 112 -4.56 18.44 13.11
N ASN A 113 -4.82 17.24 13.61
CA ASN A 113 -3.88 16.47 14.39
C ASN A 113 -3.14 15.47 13.51
N ILE A 114 -1.85 15.27 13.80
CA ILE A 114 -1.12 14.13 13.25
C ILE A 114 -1.65 12.91 14.01
N PRO A 115 -2.18 11.88 13.32
CA PRO A 115 -2.69 10.70 13.99
C PRO A 115 -1.62 10.14 14.94
N ARG A 116 -1.98 9.70 16.14
CA ARG A 116 -1.01 8.97 16.98
C ARG A 116 -0.90 7.55 16.43
N VAL A 117 0.32 7.03 16.26
CA VAL A 117 0.50 5.60 15.99
C VAL A 117 0.05 4.91 17.28
N LYS A 118 -1.01 4.10 17.23
CA LYS A 118 -1.38 3.30 18.39
C LYS A 118 -0.34 2.18 18.51
N SER A 119 0.63 2.35 19.42
CA SER A 119 1.82 1.51 19.58
C SER A 119 1.53 0.03 19.85
N ASN A 120 0.31 -0.31 20.28
CA ASN A 120 0.00 -1.63 20.81
C ASN A 120 -0.80 -2.52 19.84
N HIS A 121 -1.26 -2.00 18.69
CA HIS A 121 -2.06 -2.79 17.74
C HIS A 121 -1.30 -3.23 16.50
N LEU A 122 -0.12 -2.66 16.26
CA LEU A 122 0.68 -3.00 15.09
C LEU A 122 1.61 -4.14 15.46
N GLN A 123 1.11 -5.38 15.40
CA GLN A 123 1.93 -6.59 15.54
C GLN A 123 2.95 -6.75 14.40
N VAL A 124 2.87 -5.89 13.38
CA VAL A 124 3.60 -5.97 12.13
C VAL A 124 4.81 -5.04 12.20
N PRO A 125 6.04 -5.57 12.24
CA PRO A 125 7.24 -4.74 12.18
C PRO A 125 7.25 -3.88 10.92
N GLY A 126 7.64 -2.60 11.02
CA GLY A 126 7.63 -1.68 9.88
C GLY A 126 8.40 -2.21 8.65
N TRP A 127 9.47 -2.98 8.86
CA TRP A 127 10.28 -3.58 7.80
C TRP A 127 9.48 -4.53 6.89
N ILE A 128 8.47 -5.24 7.40
CA ILE A 128 7.73 -6.19 6.55
C ILE A 128 6.79 -5.46 5.61
N ILE A 129 6.23 -4.31 6.00
CA ILE A 129 5.41 -3.48 5.09
C ILE A 129 6.29 -2.91 3.98
N GLN A 130 7.54 -2.55 4.29
CA GLN A 130 8.50 -2.09 3.29
C GLN A 130 8.87 -3.16 2.25
N SER A 131 8.60 -4.44 2.52
CA SER A 131 8.79 -5.47 1.50
C SER A 131 7.78 -5.40 0.35
N LEU A 132 6.60 -4.78 0.55
CA LEU A 132 5.61 -4.55 -0.52
C LEU A 132 6.18 -3.72 -1.69
N PRO A 133 6.65 -2.49 -1.50
CA PRO A 133 7.20 -1.69 -2.60
C PRO A 133 8.51 -2.24 -3.17
N ARG A 134 9.23 -3.11 -2.43
CA ARG A 134 10.42 -3.83 -2.92
C ARG A 134 10.07 -4.98 -3.86
N ARG A 135 8.98 -5.70 -3.61
CA ARG A 135 8.60 -6.91 -4.37
C ARG A 135 7.55 -6.64 -5.45
N CYS A 136 6.64 -5.71 -5.20
CA CYS A 136 5.50 -5.43 -6.07
C CYS A 136 5.84 -4.33 -7.09
N THR A 137 6.59 -4.67 -8.14
CA THR A 137 7.10 -3.70 -9.14
C THR A 137 6.01 -2.92 -9.88
N ARG A 138 4.79 -3.46 -9.94
CA ARG A 138 3.62 -2.85 -10.60
C ARG A 138 2.79 -1.97 -9.67
N LEU A 139 3.16 -1.86 -8.40
CA LEU A 139 2.41 -1.12 -7.41
C LEU A 139 2.32 0.36 -7.79
N LYS A 140 1.08 0.85 -7.93
CA LYS A 140 0.75 2.26 -8.21
C LYS A 140 0.26 2.99 -6.97
N THR A 141 -0.32 2.29 -6.01
CA THR A 141 -0.84 2.89 -4.79
C THR A 141 -0.46 2.06 -3.57
N LEU A 142 0.25 2.70 -2.64
CA LEU A 142 0.56 2.16 -1.34
C LEU A 142 -0.06 3.07 -0.28
N TYR A 143 -1.03 2.54 0.46
CA TYR A 143 -1.82 3.31 1.41
C TYR A 143 -1.87 2.61 2.78
N PHE A 144 -1.05 3.11 3.70
CA PHE A 144 -0.82 2.61 5.05
C PHE A 144 -0.77 3.80 6.04
N PRO A 145 -1.87 4.54 6.25
CA PRO A 145 -1.85 5.81 6.97
C PRO A 145 -1.49 5.67 8.46
N LEU A 146 -1.68 4.48 9.03
CA LEU A 146 -1.43 4.21 10.44
C LEU A 146 -0.06 3.58 10.71
N TYR A 147 0.72 3.26 9.67
CA TYR A 147 2.03 2.63 9.83
C TYR A 147 3.15 3.62 9.64
N GLU A 148 4.10 3.55 10.58
CA GLU A 148 5.32 4.33 10.55
C GLU A 148 6.47 3.47 10.01
N MET A 149 7.10 3.95 8.94
CA MET A 149 8.28 3.32 8.35
C MET A 149 9.54 4.05 8.83
N ASN A 150 10.63 3.32 9.04
CA ASN A 150 11.93 3.93 9.28
C ASN A 150 12.59 4.27 7.94
N ILE A 151 13.10 5.50 7.80
CA ILE A 151 13.82 5.92 6.60
C ILE A 151 15.14 5.16 6.43
N ASP A 152 15.78 4.74 7.52
CA ASP A 152 17.04 4.00 7.47
C ASP A 152 16.80 2.67 6.74
N ASP A 153 15.81 1.90 7.19
CA ASP A 153 15.40 0.66 6.52
C ASP A 153 14.97 0.89 5.05
N ILE A 154 14.28 2.01 4.76
CA ILE A 154 13.88 2.36 3.38
C ILE A 154 15.11 2.59 2.49
N GLU A 155 16.16 3.23 3.03
CA GLU A 155 17.39 3.53 2.31
C GLU A 155 18.30 2.29 2.18
N GLU A 156 18.25 1.33 3.10
CA GLU A 156 19.01 0.08 3.04
C GLU A 156 18.65 -0.80 1.82
N ALA A 157 17.39 -0.74 1.36
CA ALA A 157 16.96 -1.53 0.23
C ALA A 157 15.97 -0.80 -0.68
N THR A 158 16.39 -0.65 -1.94
CA THR A 158 15.70 0.06 -3.01
C THR A 158 14.30 -0.48 -3.24
N TRP A 159 13.32 0.43 -3.29
CA TRP A 159 11.96 0.11 -3.73
C TRP A 159 11.94 -0.06 -5.25
N GLU A 160 11.32 -1.13 -5.73
CA GLU A 160 11.27 -1.47 -7.17
C GLU A 160 9.96 -1.02 -7.83
N CYS A 161 9.01 -0.45 -7.07
CA CYS A 161 7.74 0.05 -7.58
C CYS A 161 7.86 1.41 -8.28
N TYR A 162 8.63 1.50 -9.37
CA TYR A 162 8.82 2.75 -10.12
C TYR A 162 7.53 3.32 -10.75
N SER A 163 6.47 2.51 -10.81
CA SER A 163 5.14 2.95 -11.24
C SER A 163 4.27 3.54 -10.13
N LEU A 164 4.84 3.78 -8.94
CA LEU A 164 4.12 4.35 -7.81
C LEU A 164 3.60 5.77 -8.12
N GLU A 165 2.27 5.93 -8.07
CA GLU A 165 1.56 7.19 -8.35
C GLU A 165 1.05 7.86 -7.06
N ARG A 166 0.75 7.06 -6.04
CA ARG A 166 0.15 7.50 -4.77
C ARG A 166 0.82 6.80 -3.60
N LEU A 167 1.33 7.59 -2.66
CA LEU A 167 1.97 7.09 -1.45
C LEU A 167 1.35 7.75 -0.22
N HIS A 168 0.79 6.93 0.66
CA HIS A 168 0.22 7.37 1.93
C HIS A 168 0.83 6.53 3.04
N ILE A 169 1.86 7.05 3.68
CA ILE A 169 2.58 6.38 4.77
C ILE A 169 2.90 7.38 5.86
N ARG A 170 3.49 6.91 6.95
CA ARG A 170 4.21 7.78 7.89
C ARG A 170 5.67 7.39 7.90
N VAL A 171 6.52 8.34 8.28
CA VAL A 171 7.95 8.10 8.42
C VAL A 171 8.39 8.48 9.82
N HIS A 172 9.15 7.59 10.45
CA HIS A 172 9.71 7.80 11.77
C HIS A 172 10.55 9.09 11.80
N GLY A 173 10.37 9.90 12.85
CA GLY A 173 11.02 11.20 12.97
C GLY A 173 10.33 12.36 12.22
N LEU A 174 9.36 12.11 11.33
CA LEU A 174 8.47 13.12 10.73
C LEU A 174 7.17 13.28 11.55
N ASN A 175 7.30 13.47 12.85
CA ASN A 175 6.18 13.48 13.80
C ASN A 175 5.56 14.87 14.07
N THR A 176 5.97 15.91 13.34
CA THR A 176 5.41 17.27 13.49
C THR A 176 4.98 17.85 12.14
N LYS A 177 3.99 18.74 12.16
CA LYS A 177 3.46 19.41 10.97
C LYS A 177 4.59 20.10 10.20
N LYS A 178 5.46 20.83 10.93
CA LYS A 178 6.60 21.56 10.37
C LYS A 178 7.57 20.63 9.62
N LYS A 179 7.93 19.49 10.21
CA LYS A 179 8.82 18.52 9.55
C LYS A 179 8.18 17.89 8.31
N ILE A 180 6.90 17.52 8.39
CA ILE A 180 6.15 16.95 7.27
C ILE A 180 6.04 17.95 6.11
N ASP A 181 5.61 19.19 6.39
CA ASP A 181 5.50 20.24 5.36
C ASP A 181 6.86 20.53 4.74
N ARG A 182 7.94 20.56 5.54
CA ARG A 182 9.29 20.77 5.02
C ARG A 182 9.72 19.65 4.08
N ALA A 183 9.49 18.39 4.44
CA ALA A 183 9.81 17.25 3.57
C ALA A 183 9.03 17.30 2.24
N ILE A 184 7.73 17.60 2.29
CA ILE A 184 6.89 17.71 1.10
C ILE A 184 7.31 18.90 0.24
N HIS A 185 7.64 20.04 0.85
CA HIS A 185 8.11 21.22 0.15
C HIS A 185 9.41 20.91 -0.61
N LEU A 186 10.40 20.29 0.05
CA LEU A 186 11.65 19.87 -0.59
C LEU A 186 11.41 18.89 -1.75
N TRP A 187 10.51 17.92 -1.59
CA TRP A 187 10.11 17.03 -2.68
C TRP A 187 9.48 17.80 -3.85
N THR A 188 8.59 18.76 -3.57
CA THR A 188 7.91 19.56 -4.58
C THR A 188 8.88 20.45 -5.36
N GLU A 189 9.76 21.16 -4.68
CA GLU A 189 10.82 21.97 -5.29
C GLU A 189 11.74 21.12 -6.17
N GLY A 190 12.13 19.94 -5.67
CA GLY A 190 12.95 19.01 -6.43
C GLY A 190 12.26 18.54 -7.72
N ARG A 191 10.96 18.24 -7.66
CA ARG A 191 10.15 17.90 -8.85
C ARG A 191 10.12 19.04 -9.87
N ILE A 192 9.94 20.28 -9.42
CA ILE A 192 9.94 21.46 -10.29
C ILE A 192 11.31 21.63 -10.96
N ALA A 193 12.39 21.50 -10.20
CA ALA A 193 13.76 21.62 -10.72
C ALA A 193 14.08 20.55 -11.76
N ILE A 194 13.67 19.29 -11.52
CA ILE A 194 13.83 18.19 -12.48
C ILE A 194 13.11 18.49 -13.79
N ARG A 195 11.86 18.96 -13.71
CA ARG A 195 11.07 19.31 -14.91
C ARG A 195 11.69 20.45 -15.70
N LYS A 196 12.17 21.50 -15.03
CA LYS A 196 12.87 22.62 -15.68
C LYS A 196 14.14 22.19 -16.40
N LYS A 197 14.82 21.15 -15.93
CA LYS A 197 15.97 20.57 -16.64
C LYS A 197 15.53 19.74 -17.85
N GLN A 198 14.47 18.93 -17.71
CA GLN A 198 13.93 18.10 -18.79
C GLN A 198 13.32 18.90 -19.95
N THR A 199 12.83 20.13 -19.72
CA THR A 199 12.38 20.97 -20.84
C THR A 199 13.52 21.42 -21.76
N ASN A 200 14.77 21.32 -21.30
CA ASN A 200 15.94 21.73 -22.06
C ASN A 200 16.64 20.55 -22.75
N ASP A 201 16.41 19.31 -22.28
CA ASP A 201 17.02 18.08 -22.79
C ASP A 201 15.90 17.11 -23.20
N GLU A 202 15.78 16.78 -24.50
CA GLU A 202 14.62 16.05 -25.09
C GLU A 202 14.40 14.59 -24.62
N GLU A 203 15.21 14.05 -23.72
CA GLU A 203 15.04 12.69 -23.16
C GLU A 203 14.75 12.74 -21.65
N MET A 204 13.98 11.77 -21.15
CA MET A 204 13.70 11.59 -19.71
C MET A 204 14.72 10.64 -19.07
N PRO A 205 15.85 11.13 -18.51
CA PRO A 205 16.76 10.28 -17.78
C PRO A 205 16.15 9.90 -16.42
N THR A 206 16.35 8.63 -16.04
CA THR A 206 16.29 8.21 -14.64
C THR A 206 17.39 8.96 -13.90
N LEU A 207 17.02 9.73 -12.86
CA LEU A 207 18.00 10.51 -12.11
C LEU A 207 18.93 9.61 -11.32
N SER A 208 20.23 9.79 -11.45
CA SER A 208 21.21 9.17 -10.56
C SER A 208 21.09 9.77 -9.15
N ASP A 209 21.56 9.04 -8.14
CA ASP A 209 21.61 9.57 -6.77
C ASP A 209 22.40 10.89 -6.71
N SER A 210 23.53 11.00 -7.44
CA SER A 210 24.33 12.22 -7.51
C SER A 210 23.55 13.43 -8.04
N GLN A 211 22.65 13.24 -9.01
CA GLN A 211 21.79 14.32 -9.52
C GLN A 211 20.73 14.74 -8.51
N LEU A 212 20.18 13.81 -7.71
CA LEU A 212 19.22 14.11 -6.65
C LEU A 212 19.86 14.98 -5.54
N TYR A 213 21.11 14.72 -5.19
CA TYR A 213 21.86 15.54 -4.23
C TYR A 213 22.09 16.98 -4.72
N ALA A 214 22.26 17.18 -6.03
CA ALA A 214 22.44 18.52 -6.59
C ALA A 214 21.14 19.35 -6.60
N VAL A 215 19.98 18.69 -6.61
CA VAL A 215 18.66 19.34 -6.70
C VAL A 215 18.15 19.82 -5.34
N ILE A 216 18.51 19.14 -4.25
CA ILE A 216 18.17 19.56 -2.88
C ILE A 216 19.48 20.00 -2.21
N PRO A 217 19.85 21.30 -2.26
CA PRO A 217 21.13 21.77 -1.75
C PRO A 217 21.21 21.55 -0.24
N GLN A 218 22.19 20.73 0.18
CA GLN A 218 22.84 20.63 1.50
C GLN A 218 22.03 21.02 2.76
N CYS A 219 20.71 20.82 2.78
CA CYS A 219 20.02 20.57 4.03
C CYS A 219 20.56 19.22 4.47
N ASN A 220 21.42 19.26 5.50
CA ASN A 220 21.97 18.20 6.34
C ASN A 220 21.19 16.89 6.27
N ASN A 221 21.82 15.76 6.65
CA ASN A 221 21.22 14.42 6.84
C ASN A 221 19.94 14.35 7.73
N SER A 222 19.30 15.49 8.03
CA SER A 222 17.89 15.65 8.36
C SER A 222 16.96 14.68 7.63
N ILE A 223 16.00 14.19 8.41
CA ILE A 223 14.97 13.25 7.97
C ILE A 223 14.13 13.81 6.82
N GLU A 224 13.85 15.11 6.82
CA GLU A 224 13.04 15.78 5.79
C GLU A 224 13.71 15.70 4.42
N ALA A 225 15.01 15.98 4.36
CA ALA A 225 15.78 15.93 3.11
C ALA A 225 15.97 14.49 2.61
N ARG A 226 16.18 13.53 3.53
CA ARG A 226 16.28 12.10 3.21
C ARG A 226 14.99 11.56 2.61
N VAL A 227 13.85 11.81 3.27
CA VAL A 227 12.53 11.43 2.75
C VAL A 227 12.27 12.09 1.41
N ALA A 228 12.50 13.40 1.27
CA ALA A 228 12.29 14.10 0.01
C ALA A 228 13.11 13.48 -1.14
N ARG A 229 14.40 13.19 -0.92
CA ARG A 229 15.27 12.53 -1.92
C ARG A 229 14.77 11.15 -2.29
N HIS A 230 14.33 10.35 -1.32
CA HIS A 230 13.73 9.05 -1.60
C HIS A 230 12.47 9.18 -2.47
N LEU A 231 11.58 10.12 -2.15
CA LEU A 231 10.35 10.35 -2.93
C LEU A 231 10.62 10.81 -4.37
N LEU A 232 11.73 11.53 -4.60
CA LEU A 232 12.12 11.97 -5.95
C LEU A 232 12.53 10.82 -6.87
N LYS A 233 12.84 9.63 -6.34
CA LYS A 233 13.15 8.42 -7.13
C LYS A 233 11.93 7.91 -7.92
N PHE A 234 10.71 8.29 -7.53
CA PHE A 234 9.48 7.85 -8.17
C PHE A 234 8.96 8.90 -9.16
N SER A 235 9.36 8.79 -10.43
CA SER A 235 9.03 9.77 -11.47
C SER A 235 7.53 9.96 -11.71
N LYS A 236 6.71 8.92 -11.44
CA LYS A 236 5.25 8.93 -11.58
C LYS A 236 4.50 9.35 -10.32
N LEU A 237 5.19 9.62 -9.21
CA LEU A 237 4.56 9.95 -7.94
C LEU A 237 3.88 11.33 -8.02
N GLN A 238 2.56 11.34 -7.83
CA GLN A 238 1.72 12.53 -7.96
C GLN A 238 1.08 12.95 -6.64
N LYS A 239 0.76 11.97 -5.77
CA LYS A 239 0.07 12.21 -4.49
C LYS A 239 0.88 11.63 -3.35
N VAL A 240 1.21 12.47 -2.38
CA VAL A 240 1.96 12.08 -1.19
C VAL A 240 1.20 12.53 0.06
N TRP A 241 1.13 11.63 1.04
CA TRP A 241 0.69 11.89 2.40
C TRP A 241 1.70 11.24 3.34
N LEU A 242 2.29 12.04 4.25
CA LEU A 242 3.35 11.61 5.18
C LEU A 242 2.91 11.67 6.65
N GLY A 243 1.63 11.43 6.95
CA GLY A 243 1.06 11.62 8.29
C GLY A 243 0.25 12.90 8.47
N TRP A 244 0.26 13.79 7.47
CA TRP A 244 -0.51 15.04 7.45
C TRP A 244 -0.82 15.44 6.00
N LYS A 245 -1.82 16.31 5.81
CA LYS A 245 -2.42 16.83 4.55
C LYS A 245 -1.89 16.24 3.23
N ILE A 246 -2.79 15.67 2.43
CA ILE A 246 -2.44 15.16 1.09
C ILE A 246 -1.91 16.31 0.23
N ARG A 247 -0.77 16.10 -0.40
CA ARG A 247 -0.17 17.03 -1.34
C ARG A 247 -0.13 16.41 -2.73
N LYS A 248 -0.58 17.19 -3.71
CA LYS A 248 -0.69 16.78 -5.11
C LYS A 248 0.25 17.66 -5.92
N VAL A 249 1.12 17.04 -6.70
CA VAL A 249 1.90 17.75 -7.73
C VAL A 249 1.13 17.58 -9.04
N ARG A 250 0.75 18.69 -9.66
CA ARG A 250 0.16 18.65 -11.02
C ARG A 250 1.22 18.14 -11.98
N ASN A 251 0.88 17.16 -12.80
CA ASN A 251 1.69 16.80 -13.96
C ASN A 251 1.55 17.86 -15.04
#